data_AF-A0A924G5D6-F1
#
_entry.id   AF-A0A924G5D6-F1
#
_cell.length_a   1.000
_cell.length_b   1.000
_cell.length_c   1.000
_cell.angle_alpha   90.00
_cell.angle_beta   90.00
_cell.angle_gamma   90.00
#
_symmetry.space_group_name_H-M   'P 1'
#
loop_
_entity.id
_entity.type
_entity.pdbx_description
1 polymer ?
#
loop_
_entity_poly.entity_id
_entity_poly.type
_entity_poly.pdbx_seq_one_letter_code
_entity_poly.pdbx_strand_id
1 'polypeptide(L)'
;MPNASGNAEVQRLMRDAGRNVAMDYGCGGSSADGSLVPTALKGGYLWYPFSVPGYGFTSADRSSYGVSSYITVVNNLTHRWPVLLEGCASRKKGWLFFWKYSTCHEWVCDGYNQTSNRCYGYLQFHMNWGWHEQGLTNDHNGWFAFNNWYIPGRNLNFQYGQDFTYNIHP
;
A
#
# COMPACT_ATOMS: atom_id res chain seq x y z
N MET A 1 -7.50 12.06 -2.30
CA MET A 1 -8.90 12.56 -2.22
C MET A 1 -8.98 13.92 -2.87
N PRO A 2 -10.00 14.19 -3.70
CA PRO A 2 -10.27 15.54 -4.18
C PRO A 2 -10.47 16.52 -3.01
N ASN A 3 -9.90 17.71 -3.11
CA ASN A 3 -10.06 18.80 -2.12
C ASN A 3 -11.54 19.24 -1.93
N ALA A 4 -12.45 18.79 -2.80
CA ALA A 4 -13.86 19.16 -2.81
C ALA A 4 -14.81 18.01 -2.44
N SER A 5 -14.29 16.84 -2.03
CA SER A 5 -15.11 15.65 -1.79
C SER A 5 -14.76 14.96 -0.46
N GLY A 6 -15.79 14.43 0.20
CA GLY A 6 -15.67 13.80 1.52
C GLY A 6 -16.22 14.70 2.64
N ASN A 7 -16.85 14.10 3.64
CA ASN A 7 -17.36 14.82 4.80
C ASN A 7 -16.25 15.14 5.81
N ALA A 8 -16.55 15.97 6.82
CA ALA A 8 -15.58 16.39 7.82
C ALA A 8 -14.93 15.21 8.57
N GLU A 9 -15.63 14.09 8.74
CA GLU A 9 -15.10 12.93 9.45
C GLU A 9 -14.07 12.16 8.61
N VAL A 10 -14.32 11.99 7.31
CA VAL A 10 -13.32 11.41 6.39
C VAL A 10 -12.09 12.30 6.30
N GLN A 11 -12.27 13.62 6.26
CA GLN A 11 -11.15 14.57 6.24
C GLN A 11 -10.32 14.50 7.53
N ARG A 12 -10.96 14.37 8.71
CA ARG A 12 -10.26 14.15 9.98
C ARG A 12 -9.47 12.85 9.97
N LEU A 13 -10.08 11.75 9.55
CA LEU A 13 -9.39 10.46 9.44
C LEU A 13 -8.16 10.56 8.53
N MET A 14 -8.27 11.21 7.38
CA MET A 14 -7.18 11.32 6.42
C MET A 14 -6.06 12.26 6.89
N ARG A 15 -6.41 13.33 7.61
CA ARG A 15 -5.44 14.18 8.30
C ARG A 15 -4.70 13.39 9.38
N ASP A 16 -5.42 12.62 10.21
CA ASP A 16 -4.85 11.88 11.32
C ASP A 16 -3.98 10.71 10.81
N ALA A 17 -4.39 10.06 9.71
CA ALA A 17 -3.58 9.06 9.03
C ALA A 17 -2.26 9.65 8.54
N GLY A 18 -2.29 10.79 7.84
CA GLY A 18 -1.07 11.46 7.37
C GLY A 18 -0.19 11.95 8.52
N ARG A 19 -0.77 12.50 9.60
CA ARG A 19 -0.02 12.85 10.81
C ARG A 19 0.68 11.64 11.43
N ASN A 20 0.00 10.50 11.51
CA ASN A 20 0.53 9.30 12.15
C ASN A 20 1.69 8.65 11.36
N VAL A 21 1.85 8.98 10.08
CA VAL A 21 3.00 8.56 9.26
C VAL A 21 3.97 9.71 8.96
N ALA A 22 3.87 10.85 9.65
CA ALA A 22 4.67 12.04 9.41
C ALA A 22 4.73 12.46 7.93
N MET A 23 3.56 12.47 7.28
CA MET A 23 3.39 12.81 5.87
C MET A 23 4.04 14.15 5.52
N ASP A 24 4.85 14.15 4.46
CA ASP A 24 5.33 15.35 3.79
C ASP A 24 4.25 15.81 2.80
N TYR A 25 3.52 16.87 3.17
CA TYR A 25 2.41 17.40 2.39
C TYR A 25 2.89 18.39 1.33
N GLY A 26 2.54 18.14 0.07
CA GLY A 26 2.81 19.03 -1.05
C GLY A 26 1.61 19.21 -1.99
N CYS A 27 1.57 20.35 -2.69
CA CYS A 27 0.52 20.65 -3.66
C CYS A 27 0.55 19.74 -4.90
N GLY A 28 1.73 19.19 -5.24
CA GLY A 28 1.92 18.27 -6.37
C GLY A 28 1.87 16.78 -5.99
N GLY A 29 1.62 16.49 -4.73
CA GLY A 29 1.68 15.14 -4.15
C GLY A 29 2.12 15.20 -2.70
N SER A 30 1.66 14.23 -1.92
CA SER A 30 2.10 14.03 -0.53
C SER A 30 2.70 12.64 -0.41
N SER A 31 3.72 12.47 0.44
CA SER A 31 4.41 11.20 0.60
C SER A 31 4.83 10.95 2.05
N ALA A 32 4.85 9.69 2.44
CA ALA A 32 5.39 9.23 3.71
C ALA A 32 6.28 8.00 3.46
N ASP A 33 7.12 7.66 4.42
CA ASP A 33 7.85 6.40 4.41
C ASP A 33 6.91 5.26 4.85
N GLY A 34 6.71 4.26 3.99
CA GLY A 34 5.88 3.08 4.27
C GLY A 34 6.35 2.29 5.49
N SER A 35 7.61 2.44 5.89
CA SER A 35 8.14 1.86 7.14
C SER A 35 7.45 2.37 8.40
N LEU A 36 6.80 3.53 8.33
CA LEU A 36 6.09 4.14 9.46
C LEU A 36 4.66 3.61 9.62
N VAL A 37 4.12 2.90 8.63
CA VAL A 37 2.72 2.41 8.64
C VAL A 37 2.43 1.50 9.83
N PRO A 38 3.26 0.49 10.18
CA PRO A 38 3.03 -0.30 11.39
C PRO A 38 3.00 0.55 12.66
N THR A 39 3.92 1.51 12.81
CA THR A 39 3.93 2.42 13.98
C THR A 39 2.68 3.31 14.01
N ALA A 40 2.23 3.79 12.85
CA ALA A 40 1.01 4.57 12.71
C ALA A 40 -0.26 3.79 13.05
N LEU A 41 -0.25 2.47 12.82
CA LEU A 41 -1.35 1.56 13.15
C LEU A 41 -1.34 1.13 14.62
N LYS A 42 -0.17 0.79 15.16
CA LYS A 42 0.01 0.34 16.56
C LYS A 42 -0.01 1.46 17.59
N GLY A 43 0.61 2.58 17.26
CA GLY A 43 1.06 3.59 18.21
C GLY A 43 2.52 3.35 18.61
N GLY A 44 3.24 4.43 18.91
CA GLY A 44 4.67 4.36 19.26
C GLY A 44 5.43 5.62 18.87
N TYR A 45 6.75 5.52 18.77
CA TYR A 45 7.62 6.63 18.34
C TYR A 45 7.92 6.54 16.85
N LEU A 46 7.68 7.61 16.09
CA LEU A 46 8.17 7.70 14.71
C LEU A 46 9.68 8.02 14.70
N TRP A 47 10.09 8.97 15.53
CA TRP A 47 11.48 9.23 15.91
C TRP A 47 11.48 9.84 17.31
N TYR A 48 12.54 9.68 18.10
CA TYR A 48 12.57 10.28 19.43
C TYR A 48 12.69 11.83 19.32
N PRO A 49 11.85 12.63 19.99
CA PRO A 49 10.80 12.27 20.96
C PRO A 49 9.35 12.29 20.41
N PHE A 50 9.15 12.33 19.09
CA PHE A 50 7.84 12.36 18.45
C PHE A 50 7.11 11.01 18.48
N SER A 51 6.00 10.94 19.21
CA SER A 51 5.13 9.76 19.30
C SER A 51 3.75 10.00 18.70
N VAL A 52 3.12 8.92 18.28
CA VAL A 52 1.78 8.89 17.72
C VAL A 52 0.91 7.92 18.51
N PRO A 53 -0.37 8.23 18.72
CA PRO A 53 -1.27 7.38 19.50
C PRO A 53 -1.58 6.05 18.80
N GLY A 54 -1.43 5.99 17.47
CA GLY A 54 -1.83 4.84 16.69
C GLY A 54 -3.33 4.72 16.52
N TYR A 55 -3.76 3.57 15.99
CA TYR A 55 -5.16 3.18 15.84
C TYR A 55 -5.52 1.90 16.61
N GLY A 56 -4.57 1.33 17.37
CA GLY A 56 -4.78 0.15 18.21
C GLY A 56 -4.60 -1.19 17.50
N PHE A 57 -4.19 -1.21 16.23
CA PHE A 57 -3.93 -2.45 15.47
C PHE A 57 -2.57 -3.04 15.83
N THR A 58 -2.45 -3.55 17.06
CA THR A 58 -1.18 -4.04 17.64
C THR A 58 -0.54 -5.20 16.86
N SER A 59 -1.34 -5.95 16.11
CA SER A 59 -0.91 -7.07 15.26
C SER A 59 -0.28 -6.66 13.93
N ALA A 60 -0.46 -5.40 13.49
CA ALA A 60 -0.01 -4.95 12.18
C ALA A 60 1.50 -5.18 12.01
N ASP A 61 1.96 -5.66 10.87
CA ASP A 61 3.40 -5.86 10.67
C ASP A 61 3.79 -5.60 9.23
N ARG A 62 5.06 -5.29 8.99
CA ARG A 62 5.58 -4.98 7.66
C ARG A 62 6.71 -5.93 7.29
N SER A 63 6.74 -6.34 6.04
CA SER A 63 7.80 -7.18 5.51
C SER A 63 8.05 -6.86 4.05
N SER A 64 9.23 -7.23 3.57
CA SER A 64 9.49 -7.17 2.13
C SER A 64 8.68 -8.19 1.37
N TYR A 65 8.17 -7.77 0.22
CA TYR A 65 7.37 -8.60 -0.64
C TYR A 65 8.26 -9.39 -1.60
N GLY A 66 8.31 -10.69 -1.41
CA GLY A 66 8.90 -11.65 -2.33
C GLY A 66 7.83 -12.57 -2.92
N VAL A 67 8.23 -13.45 -3.85
CA VAL A 67 7.28 -14.38 -4.49
C VAL A 67 6.53 -15.21 -3.45
N SER A 68 7.17 -15.68 -2.37
CA SER A 68 6.49 -16.46 -1.33
C SER A 68 5.54 -15.65 -0.42
N SER A 69 5.63 -14.31 -0.44
CA SER A 69 4.80 -13.44 0.40
C SER A 69 3.31 -13.52 0.06
N TYR A 70 2.94 -14.03 -1.12
CA TYR A 70 1.53 -14.24 -1.50
C TYR A 70 0.79 -15.11 -0.48
N ILE A 71 1.47 -16.04 0.20
CA ILE A 71 0.86 -16.95 1.19
C ILE A 71 0.32 -16.12 2.36
N THR A 72 1.11 -15.16 2.86
CA THR A 72 0.69 -14.26 3.95
C THR A 72 -0.46 -13.37 3.52
N VAL A 73 -0.43 -12.85 2.30
CA VAL A 73 -1.50 -12.01 1.75
C VAL A 73 -2.79 -12.81 1.62
N VAL A 74 -2.75 -14.00 1.00
CA VAL A 74 -3.92 -14.89 0.87
C VAL A 74 -4.47 -15.28 2.24
N ASN A 75 -3.60 -15.56 3.22
CA ASN A 75 -4.04 -15.87 4.58
C ASN A 75 -4.80 -14.68 5.21
N ASN A 76 -4.28 -13.46 5.10
CA ASN A 76 -4.96 -12.25 5.58
C ASN A 76 -6.33 -12.05 4.89
N LEU A 77 -6.35 -12.18 3.57
CA LEU A 77 -7.58 -12.00 2.79
C LEU A 77 -8.63 -13.09 3.06
N THR A 78 -8.20 -14.32 3.36
CA THR A 78 -9.09 -15.41 3.81
C THR A 78 -9.79 -15.04 5.13
N HIS A 79 -9.10 -14.33 6.02
CA HIS A 79 -9.64 -13.79 7.26
C HIS A 79 -10.40 -12.47 7.08
N ARG A 80 -10.56 -12.00 5.83
CA ARG A 80 -11.16 -10.69 5.50
C ARG A 80 -10.39 -9.51 6.07
N TRP A 81 -9.07 -9.63 6.13
CA TRP A 81 -8.16 -8.55 6.53
C TRP A 81 -7.45 -8.03 5.29
N PRO A 82 -7.80 -6.83 4.79
CA PRO A 82 -7.06 -6.21 3.70
C PRO A 82 -5.60 -5.98 4.07
N VAL A 83 -4.75 -5.97 3.06
CA VAL A 83 -3.30 -5.76 3.17
C VAL A 83 -2.95 -4.47 2.44
N LEU A 84 -2.00 -3.70 2.98
CA LEU A 84 -1.41 -2.58 2.24
C LEU A 84 -0.22 -3.10 1.45
N LEU A 85 -0.22 -2.89 0.14
CA LEU A 85 0.90 -3.21 -0.75
C LEU A 85 1.58 -1.90 -1.17
N GLU A 86 2.90 -1.90 -1.21
CA GLU A 86 3.67 -0.76 -1.70
C GLU A 86 4.76 -1.20 -2.67
N GLY A 87 5.12 -0.31 -3.59
CA GLY A 87 6.21 -0.53 -4.52
C GLY A 87 6.50 0.68 -5.37
N CYS A 88 7.57 0.59 -6.17
CA CYS A 88 8.08 1.68 -6.98
C CYS A 88 8.21 1.29 -8.45
N ALA A 89 7.86 2.21 -9.34
CA ALA A 89 7.92 1.98 -10.78
C ALA A 89 9.32 2.15 -11.37
N SER A 90 10.21 2.85 -10.67
CA SER A 90 11.55 3.14 -11.14
C SER A 90 12.58 2.91 -10.04
N ARG A 91 13.76 2.42 -10.45
CA ARG A 91 14.96 2.40 -9.61
C ARG A 91 16.15 2.94 -10.39
N LYS A 92 17.04 3.65 -9.72
CA LYS A 92 18.32 4.10 -10.25
C LYS A 92 19.43 3.61 -9.33
N LYS A 93 20.60 3.33 -9.89
CA LYS A 93 21.78 3.00 -9.09
C LYS A 93 22.21 4.25 -8.33
N GLY A 94 22.25 4.17 -7.01
CA GLY A 94 22.77 5.20 -6.13
C GLY A 94 24.29 5.14 -6.02
N TRP A 95 24.84 5.96 -5.11
CA TRP A 95 26.25 5.89 -4.75
C TRP A 95 26.50 4.63 -3.89
N LEU A 96 27.59 3.91 -4.15
CA LEU A 96 27.98 2.65 -3.48
C LEU A 96 26.91 1.53 -3.43
N PHE A 97 26.55 0.97 -4.59
CA PHE A 97 25.74 -0.26 -4.74
C PHE A 97 24.29 -0.23 -4.21
N PHE A 98 23.84 0.84 -3.55
CA PHE A 98 22.45 0.98 -3.12
C PHE A 98 21.53 1.40 -4.27
N TRP A 99 20.31 0.87 -4.30
CA TRP A 99 19.27 1.31 -5.24
C TRP A 99 18.52 2.50 -4.66
N LYS A 100 18.31 3.54 -5.48
CA LYS A 100 17.38 4.63 -5.18
C LYS A 100 16.08 4.38 -5.93
N TYR A 101 14.98 4.27 -5.20
CA TYR A 101 13.65 4.08 -5.78
C TYR A 101 12.94 5.42 -6.01
N SER A 102 12.07 5.47 -7.01
CA SER A 102 11.25 6.64 -7.33
C SER A 102 9.94 6.24 -7.99
N THR A 103 8.96 7.14 -8.00
CA THR A 103 7.61 6.87 -8.50
C THR A 103 6.99 5.69 -7.72
N CYS A 104 7.00 5.85 -6.39
CA CYS A 104 6.47 4.87 -5.45
C CYS A 104 5.00 5.14 -5.16
N HIS A 105 4.28 4.10 -4.79
CA HIS A 105 2.85 4.16 -4.48
C HIS A 105 2.51 3.10 -3.44
N GLU A 106 1.48 3.35 -2.64
CA GLU A 106 0.89 2.41 -1.70
C GLU A 106 -0.61 2.28 -2.00
N TRP A 107 -1.14 1.07 -1.90
CA TRP A 107 -2.53 0.76 -2.23
C TRP A 107 -3.08 -0.39 -1.40
N VAL A 108 -4.39 -0.57 -1.45
CA VAL A 108 -5.08 -1.63 -0.71
C VAL A 108 -5.21 -2.87 -1.59
N CYS A 109 -4.90 -4.03 -1.02
CA CYS A 109 -5.26 -5.34 -1.53
C CYS A 109 -6.38 -5.91 -0.65
N ASP A 110 -7.57 -6.09 -1.23
CA ASP A 110 -8.81 -6.42 -0.51
C ASP A 110 -9.49 -7.70 -1.02
N GLY A 111 -8.85 -8.43 -1.94
CA GLY A 111 -9.37 -9.69 -2.44
C GLY A 111 -8.34 -10.52 -3.19
N TYR A 112 -8.60 -11.82 -3.32
CA TYR A 112 -7.81 -12.72 -4.16
C TYR A 112 -8.73 -13.63 -4.99
N ASN A 113 -8.27 -13.99 -6.18
CA ASN A 113 -8.90 -14.99 -7.03
C ASN A 113 -7.84 -16.03 -7.41
N GLN A 114 -8.11 -17.29 -7.11
CA GLN A 114 -7.22 -18.39 -7.40
C GLN A 114 -7.92 -19.43 -8.26
N THR A 115 -7.38 -19.65 -9.44
CA THR A 115 -7.83 -20.70 -10.36
C THR A 115 -6.70 -21.70 -10.53
N SER A 116 -6.98 -22.98 -10.30
CA SER A 116 -6.00 -24.05 -10.53
C SER A 116 -6.64 -25.24 -11.25
N ASN A 117 -5.91 -25.81 -12.20
CA ASN A 117 -6.19 -27.12 -12.76
C ASN A 117 -4.92 -27.98 -12.73
N ARG A 118 -4.97 -29.18 -13.32
CA ARG A 118 -3.85 -30.14 -13.32
C ARG A 118 -2.57 -29.61 -13.97
N CYS A 119 -2.67 -28.61 -14.85
CA CYS A 119 -1.56 -28.15 -15.69
C CYS A 119 -1.07 -26.75 -15.30
N TYR A 120 -1.94 -25.90 -14.75
CA TYR A 120 -1.60 -24.51 -14.42
C TYR A 120 -2.41 -23.99 -13.23
N GLY A 121 -1.79 -23.07 -12.49
CA GLY A 121 -2.41 -22.27 -11.44
C GLY A 121 -2.21 -20.79 -11.72
N TYR A 122 -3.22 -19.99 -11.42
CA TYR A 122 -3.19 -18.53 -11.56
C TYR A 122 -3.75 -17.90 -10.29
N LEU A 123 -3.00 -16.94 -9.73
CA LEU A 123 -3.38 -16.18 -8.55
C LEU A 123 -3.39 -14.69 -8.90
N GLN A 124 -4.53 -14.05 -8.64
CA GLN A 124 -4.72 -12.63 -8.79
C GLN A 124 -5.09 -12.00 -7.46
N PHE A 125 -4.65 -10.76 -7.27
CA PHE A 125 -5.08 -9.89 -6.19
C PHE A 125 -5.96 -8.78 -6.75
N HIS A 126 -7.03 -8.46 -6.02
CA HIS A 126 -7.82 -7.28 -6.28
C HIS A 126 -7.12 -6.08 -5.65
N MET A 127 -6.84 -5.05 -6.45
CA MET A 127 -6.11 -3.86 -6.02
C MET A 127 -7.02 -2.64 -6.08
N ASN A 128 -7.10 -1.91 -4.98
CA ASN A 128 -7.70 -0.59 -4.90
C ASN A 128 -6.59 0.46 -4.78
N TRP A 129 -6.31 1.14 -5.90
CA TRP A 129 -5.18 2.06 -6.05
C TRP A 129 -5.36 3.41 -5.35
N GLY A 130 -6.56 3.70 -4.83
CA GLY A 130 -6.83 4.99 -4.17
C GLY A 130 -6.87 6.19 -5.11
N TRP A 131 -6.93 5.98 -6.43
CA TRP A 131 -6.97 7.02 -7.47
C TRP A 131 -8.37 7.24 -8.08
N HIS A 132 -9.43 7.00 -7.30
CA HIS A 132 -10.79 7.43 -7.66
C HIS A 132 -10.94 8.94 -7.48
N GLU A 133 -10.30 9.71 -8.36
CA GLU A 133 -10.52 11.14 -8.43
C GLU A 133 -11.93 11.41 -8.95
N GLN A 134 -12.78 11.99 -8.10
CA GLN A 134 -14.12 12.45 -8.49
C GLN A 134 -14.03 13.26 -9.79
N GLY A 135 -14.73 12.81 -10.83
CA GLY A 135 -14.75 13.47 -12.14
C GLY A 135 -13.79 12.88 -13.19
N LEU A 136 -12.96 11.89 -12.84
CA LEU A 136 -12.20 11.09 -13.81
C LEU A 136 -12.89 9.75 -14.07
N THR A 137 -13.00 9.37 -15.34
CA THR A 137 -13.60 8.10 -15.79
C THR A 137 -12.66 6.89 -15.65
N ASN A 138 -11.40 7.13 -15.27
CA ASN A 138 -10.35 6.12 -15.31
C ASN A 138 -10.19 5.48 -13.93
N ASP A 139 -11.00 4.46 -13.68
CA ASP A 139 -10.76 3.52 -12.58
C ASP A 139 -9.62 2.56 -12.97
N HIS A 140 -8.66 2.40 -12.07
CA HIS A 140 -7.55 1.46 -12.24
C HIS A 140 -7.68 0.23 -11.34
N ASN A 141 -8.72 0.17 -10.50
CA ASN A 141 -8.98 -0.94 -9.62
C ASN A 141 -9.30 -2.21 -10.42
N GLY A 142 -8.91 -3.36 -9.91
CA GLY A 142 -9.17 -4.63 -10.56
C GLY A 142 -8.22 -5.75 -10.18
N TRP A 143 -8.23 -6.81 -10.99
CA TRP A 143 -7.50 -8.04 -10.73
C TRP A 143 -6.14 -8.04 -11.42
N PHE A 144 -5.08 -8.06 -10.63
CA PHE A 144 -3.68 -8.08 -11.09
C PHE A 144 -3.02 -9.37 -10.65
N ALA A 145 -2.05 -9.86 -11.43
CA ALA A 145 -1.29 -11.04 -11.01
C ALA A 145 -0.54 -10.74 -9.70
N PHE A 146 -0.50 -11.72 -8.79
CA PHE A 146 0.10 -11.52 -7.46
C PHE A 146 1.58 -11.07 -7.50
N ASN A 147 2.28 -11.32 -8.61
CA ASN A 147 3.69 -11.02 -8.84
C ASN A 147 3.93 -10.01 -9.98
N ASN A 148 2.89 -9.38 -10.53
CA ASN A 148 3.04 -8.36 -11.57
C ASN A 148 2.00 -7.25 -11.38
N TRP A 149 2.49 -6.08 -10.97
CA TRP A 149 1.67 -4.94 -10.56
C TRP A 149 1.73 -3.82 -11.63
N TYR A 150 1.61 -4.24 -12.88
CA TYR A 150 1.52 -3.35 -14.04
C TYR A 150 0.09 -2.84 -14.21
N ILE A 151 -0.07 -1.51 -14.29
CA ILE A 151 -1.34 -0.84 -14.56
C ILE A 151 -1.46 -0.53 -16.06
N PRO A 152 -2.32 -1.26 -16.80
CA PRO A 152 -2.58 -0.96 -18.21
C PRO A 152 -3.12 0.47 -18.37
N GLY A 153 -2.69 1.18 -19.41
CA GLY A 153 -3.13 2.55 -19.69
C GLY A 153 -2.36 3.65 -18.95
N ARG A 154 -1.64 3.33 -17.86
CA ARG A 154 -0.70 4.28 -17.21
C ARG A 154 0.76 4.05 -17.56
N ASN A 155 1.10 2.90 -18.14
CA ASN A 155 2.48 2.46 -18.38
C ASN A 155 3.33 2.50 -17.09
N LEU A 156 2.73 2.09 -15.96
CA LEU A 156 3.36 2.04 -14.65
C LEU A 156 3.41 0.59 -14.16
N ASN A 157 4.58 0.12 -13.73
CA ASN A 157 4.76 -1.20 -13.14
C ASN A 157 5.51 -1.09 -11.81
N PHE A 158 4.84 -1.31 -10.67
CA PHE A 158 5.42 -1.19 -9.34
C PHE A 158 6.25 -2.42 -8.93
N GLN A 159 7.27 -2.74 -9.72
CA GLN A 159 8.07 -3.97 -9.63
C GLN A 159 9.32 -3.86 -8.73
N TYR A 160 9.59 -2.71 -8.14
CA TYR A 160 10.80 -2.46 -7.36
C TYR A 160 10.49 -2.04 -5.93
N GLY A 161 11.36 -2.41 -4.98
CA GLY A 161 11.22 -1.99 -3.57
C GLY A 161 9.86 -2.37 -2.99
N GLN A 162 9.40 -3.59 -3.30
CA GLN A 162 8.06 -4.03 -2.92
C GLN A 162 8.07 -4.46 -1.47
N ASP A 163 7.19 -3.87 -0.68
CA ASP A 163 6.95 -4.20 0.71
C ASP A 163 5.42 -4.31 0.92
N PHE A 164 5.00 -4.83 2.07
CA PHE A 164 3.59 -4.94 2.40
C PHE A 164 3.36 -4.87 3.91
N THR A 165 2.24 -4.29 4.31
CA THR A 165 1.76 -4.27 5.71
C THR A 165 0.55 -5.18 5.85
N TYR A 166 0.65 -6.16 6.75
CA TYR A 166 -0.31 -7.25 6.95
C TYR A 166 -0.72 -7.36 8.42
N ASN A 167 -1.64 -8.29 8.72
CA ASN A 167 -2.24 -8.48 10.05
C ASN A 167 -2.90 -7.21 10.61
N ILE A 168 -3.53 -6.42 9.75
CA ILE A 168 -4.23 -5.18 10.13
C ILE A 168 -5.63 -5.56 10.64
N HIS A 169 -5.70 -5.95 11.90
CA HIS A 169 -6.94 -6.27 12.60
C HIS A 169 -6.84 -5.90 14.08
N PRO A 170 -7.97 -5.65 14.77
CA PRO A 170 -7.97 -5.39 16.22
C PRO A 170 -7.39 -6.55 17.03
#